data_AF-A0A831WRR1-F1
#
_entry.id   AF-A0A831WRR1-F1
#
_cell.length_a   1.000
_cell.length_b   1.000
_cell.length_c   1.000
_cell.angle_alpha   90.00
_cell.angle_beta   90.00
_cell.angle_gamma   90.00
#
_symmetry.space_group_name_H-M   'P 1'
#
loop_
_entity.id
_entity.type
_entity.pdbx_description
1 polymer ?
#
loop_
_entity_poly.entity_id
_entity_poly.type
_entity_poly.pdbx_seq_one_letter_code
_entity_poly.pdbx_strand_id
1 'polypeptide(L)'
;MPPDYSLDSTRPDITQEQSNERLLVGNRPGMTQLLPLSGHSANEVNADRWKFAPTYLSAPPPVHIPLYKLAIKRCFDIIISIAALALSLPLILIAILAIKRIKGGPILYRSPRVGRLGLNFFQLTFNVSQPKTGPKSRALRILKRLGCRILPSFINVLRGEMSIVGPEPATAEEFSRYSEIEFQRLRVKPGLTCFWTLRRHSNIGFDEKLACDLAYVKKLGLLTDLGIILRTIFVQIIRGSKQSLQERIQILGVKFHNLTMPEAVDLVTIACRRRSMWTVFFINADCMNIACKDEKYYRILQQADALFPDGIGIHLASRLLTTSLKENTNGTDFFPRLCRQATENGLSLFLLGAAPGIAEAAAKNMTALFPNLKIVGTQHGYFTREEETGVIGRINESGADILLVAMGAPRQEKWIASNRSRITSSVVMGVGGLFDFYSGKIPRAPIWMRELGLEWVYRLIQEPKRLWKRYVVGNPLFLYRVLRWRSNHPAKLDSIRQHYMVNLYRRPVRRLNVGRNSL
;
A
#
# COMPACT_ATOMS: atom_id res chain seq x y z
N MET A 1 36.11 23.53 43.81
CA MET A 1 37.15 22.72 44.46
C MET A 1 37.48 21.53 43.56
N PRO A 2 38.76 21.16 43.46
CA PRO A 2 39.48 20.60 42.28
C PRO A 2 39.67 19.06 42.42
N PRO A 3 40.57 18.33 41.70
CA PRO A 3 41.60 18.68 40.66
C PRO A 3 41.48 17.82 39.36
N ASP A 4 42.18 17.96 38.21
CA ASP A 4 43.42 18.59 37.67
C ASP A 4 44.44 17.53 37.14
N TYR A 5 45.04 17.80 35.95
CA TYR A 5 46.20 17.18 35.23
C TYR A 5 46.18 15.67 34.80
N SER A 6 46.80 15.18 33.71
CA SER A 6 47.69 15.71 32.65
C SER A 6 47.75 14.78 31.42
N LEU A 7 48.29 15.32 30.32
CA LEU A 7 48.58 14.77 28.98
C LEU A 7 49.46 13.50 28.94
N ASP A 8 49.26 12.64 27.92
CA ASP A 8 50.37 12.24 27.03
C ASP A 8 49.88 11.75 25.65
N SER A 9 50.75 12.02 24.69
CA SER A 9 50.77 11.84 23.26
C SER A 9 51.01 10.39 22.80
N THR A 10 50.46 10.02 21.64
CA THR A 10 51.17 9.31 20.55
C THR A 10 50.20 8.97 19.42
N ARG A 11 50.46 9.52 18.22
CA ARG A 11 49.94 8.99 16.95
C ARG A 11 50.71 7.72 16.59
N PRO A 12 50.15 6.89 15.71
CA PRO A 12 50.84 6.72 14.43
C PRO A 12 49.92 6.84 13.21
N ASP A 13 50.47 7.47 12.18
CA ASP A 13 50.11 7.29 10.77
C ASP A 13 50.29 5.82 10.37
N ILE A 14 49.30 5.21 9.72
CA ILE A 14 49.53 4.12 8.76
C ILE A 14 48.59 4.28 7.55
N THR A 15 49.23 4.45 6.41
CA THR A 15 48.76 4.45 5.03
C THR A 15 48.22 3.09 4.55
N GLN A 16 47.27 3.17 3.61
CA GLN A 16 47.04 2.32 2.44
C GLN A 16 46.86 0.79 2.57
N GLU A 17 45.74 0.37 1.96
CA GLU A 17 45.55 -0.77 1.05
C GLU A 17 45.88 -2.21 1.52
N GLN A 18 44.96 -3.10 1.12
CA GLN A 18 45.06 -4.56 1.18
C GLN A 18 44.86 -5.22 2.56
N SER A 19 43.60 -5.49 2.89
CA SER A 19 43.15 -6.76 3.50
C SER A 19 41.71 -6.60 3.98
N ASN A 20 40.76 -7.16 3.23
CA ASN A 20 39.46 -7.63 3.75
C ASN A 20 38.76 -8.46 2.66
N GLU A 21 39.48 -9.44 2.12
CA GLU A 21 38.88 -10.68 1.64
C GLU A 21 39.24 -11.75 2.67
N ARG A 22 38.26 -12.59 3.03
CA ARG A 22 38.25 -13.60 4.12
C ARG A 22 37.81 -13.04 5.47
N LEU A 23 36.51 -13.16 5.72
CA LEU A 23 35.93 -13.80 6.91
C LEU A 23 34.41 -13.83 6.74
N LEU A 24 33.75 -14.82 7.36
CA LEU A 24 32.31 -15.14 7.32
C LEU A 24 31.86 -16.18 6.29
N VAL A 25 32.52 -17.34 6.28
CA VAL A 25 31.81 -18.62 6.13
C VAL A 25 31.85 -19.29 7.51
N GLY A 26 30.77 -19.13 8.26
CA GLY A 26 30.59 -19.79 9.55
C GLY A 26 29.66 -21.00 9.38
N ASN A 27 30.24 -22.20 9.42
CA ASN A 27 29.50 -23.46 9.60
C ASN A 27 28.82 -23.49 10.98
N ARG A 28 27.57 -23.96 11.06
CA ARG A 28 26.96 -24.45 12.31
C ARG A 28 26.21 -25.78 12.07
N PRO A 29 26.36 -26.79 12.96
CA PRO A 29 25.65 -28.07 12.89
C PRO A 29 24.36 -28.06 13.74
N GLY A 30 23.41 -28.93 13.41
CA GLY A 30 22.27 -29.24 14.30
C GLY A 30 20.95 -29.44 13.56
N MET A 31 20.79 -30.59 12.90
CA MET A 31 19.52 -31.03 12.31
C MET A 31 18.88 -32.03 13.28
N THR A 32 18.06 -31.56 14.21
CA THR A 32 17.26 -32.44 15.09
C THR A 32 15.93 -32.70 14.39
N GLN A 33 15.71 -33.95 13.99
CA GLN A 33 14.44 -34.43 13.42
C GLN A 33 13.30 -34.23 14.42
N LEU A 34 12.26 -33.50 14.01
CA LEU A 34 10.95 -33.52 14.67
C LEU A 34 10.02 -34.42 13.86
N LEU A 35 9.52 -35.46 14.50
CA LEU A 35 8.57 -36.45 13.99
C LEU A 35 7.24 -35.80 13.54
N PRO A 36 6.58 -36.30 12.48
CA PRO A 36 5.29 -35.77 12.05
C PRO A 36 4.16 -36.28 12.96
N LEU A 37 3.43 -35.36 13.59
CA LEU A 37 2.12 -35.67 14.17
C LEU A 37 1.12 -35.87 13.03
N SER A 38 0.61 -37.08 12.93
CA SER A 38 -0.40 -37.51 11.97
C SER A 38 -1.82 -37.15 12.45
N GLY A 39 -2.70 -36.96 11.47
CA GLY A 39 -4.15 -36.95 11.64
C GLY A 39 -4.75 -35.57 11.87
N HIS A 40 -5.43 -35.03 10.86
CA HIS A 40 -6.87 -34.72 10.87
C HIS A 40 -7.23 -34.19 9.48
N SER A 41 -8.12 -34.92 8.80
CA SER A 41 -8.73 -34.57 7.52
C SER A 41 -9.57 -33.30 7.71
N ALA A 42 -9.01 -32.15 7.34
CA ALA A 42 -9.73 -30.90 7.21
C ALA A 42 -10.16 -30.75 5.75
N ASN A 43 -11.47 -30.83 5.50
CA ASN A 43 -12.09 -30.45 4.24
C ASN A 43 -11.41 -29.19 3.68
N GLU A 44 -10.87 -29.29 2.46
CA GLU A 44 -10.16 -28.23 1.75
C GLU A 44 -11.06 -26.99 1.63
N VAL A 45 -10.99 -26.10 2.63
CA VAL A 45 -11.37 -24.71 2.45
C VAL A 45 -10.46 -24.19 1.36
N ASN A 46 -11.02 -23.99 0.17
CA ASN A 46 -10.31 -23.58 -1.03
C ASN A 46 -9.56 -22.25 -0.78
N ALA A 47 -8.33 -22.37 -0.28
CA ALA A 47 -7.47 -21.26 0.13
C ALA A 47 -7.12 -20.36 -1.06
N ASP A 48 -7.26 -20.87 -2.29
CA ASP A 48 -7.13 -20.10 -3.51
C ASP A 48 -8.28 -19.09 -3.72
N ARG A 49 -9.46 -19.34 -3.15
CA ARG A 49 -10.64 -18.46 -3.21
C ARG A 49 -10.51 -17.23 -2.29
N TRP A 50 -9.73 -17.36 -1.21
CA TRP A 50 -9.60 -16.39 -0.11
C TRP A 50 -8.15 -16.07 0.20
N LYS A 51 -7.35 -15.63 -0.78
CA LYS A 51 -5.94 -15.24 -0.56
C LYS A 51 -5.81 -13.98 0.32
N PHE A 52 -6.03 -14.21 1.61
CA PHE A 52 -5.83 -13.36 2.78
C PHE A 52 -5.23 -14.18 3.94
N ALA A 53 -5.17 -15.50 3.83
CA ALA A 53 -4.29 -16.29 4.69
C ALA A 53 -2.84 -16.01 4.26
N PRO A 54 -2.02 -15.33 5.08
CA PRO A 54 -0.58 -15.58 5.00
C PRO A 54 -0.41 -17.09 5.10
N THR A 55 0.15 -17.73 4.07
CA THR A 55 0.53 -19.13 4.12
C THR A 55 1.81 -19.26 4.96
N TYR A 56 1.76 -18.81 6.23
CA TYR A 56 2.87 -18.77 7.19
C TYR A 56 2.57 -19.51 8.49
N LEU A 57 1.42 -20.18 8.61
CA LEU A 57 1.18 -21.10 9.73
C LEU A 57 2.11 -22.33 9.69
N SER A 58 2.84 -22.50 8.59
CA SER A 58 3.96 -23.43 8.45
C SER A 58 4.93 -22.90 7.40
N ALA A 59 6.24 -23.11 7.59
CA ALA A 59 7.23 -22.76 6.58
C ALA A 59 6.89 -23.51 5.28
N PRO A 60 6.59 -22.82 4.16
CA PRO A 60 6.23 -23.52 2.94
C PRO A 60 7.41 -24.40 2.51
N PRO A 61 7.17 -25.60 1.97
CA PRO A 61 8.25 -26.48 1.56
C PRO A 61 9.14 -25.75 0.54
N PRO A 62 10.46 -26.01 0.56
CA PRO A 62 11.40 -25.34 -0.34
C PRO A 62 10.99 -25.53 -1.80
N VAL A 63 10.68 -24.43 -2.49
CA VAL A 63 10.21 -24.47 -3.88
C VAL A 63 11.35 -24.88 -4.82
N HIS A 64 11.32 -26.11 -5.33
CA HIS A 64 12.29 -26.56 -6.33
C HIS A 64 11.99 -25.93 -7.70
N ILE A 65 12.99 -25.28 -8.30
CA ILE A 65 12.87 -24.64 -9.61
C ILE A 65 13.77 -25.37 -10.60
N PRO A 66 13.22 -26.01 -11.63
CA PRO A 66 14.02 -26.68 -12.66
C PRO A 66 14.98 -25.72 -13.35
N LEU A 67 16.21 -26.18 -13.61
CA LEU A 67 17.26 -25.38 -14.25
C LEU A 67 16.85 -24.84 -15.62
N TYR A 68 16.10 -25.62 -16.42
CA TYR A 68 15.62 -25.18 -17.73
C TYR A 68 14.69 -23.95 -17.62
N LYS A 69 13.86 -23.84 -16.57
CA LYS A 69 13.02 -22.66 -16.36
C LYS A 69 13.86 -21.42 -16.09
N LEU A 70 14.94 -21.56 -15.32
CA LEU A 70 15.89 -20.47 -15.05
C LEU A 70 16.65 -20.07 -16.33
N ALA A 71 17.01 -21.03 -17.20
CA ALA A 71 17.67 -20.77 -18.48
C ALA A 71 16.74 -20.03 -19.47
N ILE A 72 15.50 -20.51 -19.64
CA ILE A 72 14.49 -19.85 -20.49
C ILE A 72 14.24 -18.41 -20.01
N LYS A 73 14.03 -18.26 -18.70
CA LYS A 73 13.88 -16.95 -18.04
C LYS A 73 15.08 -16.04 -18.33
N ARG A 74 16.29 -16.58 -18.30
CA ARG A 74 17.52 -15.84 -18.58
C ARG A 74 17.59 -15.33 -20.00
N CYS A 75 17.25 -16.16 -20.99
CA CYS A 75 17.19 -15.74 -22.39
C CYS A 75 16.18 -14.61 -22.59
N PHE A 76 14.98 -14.75 -22.01
CA PHE A 76 13.94 -13.72 -22.04
C PHE A 76 14.41 -12.39 -21.44
N ASP A 77 15.07 -12.43 -20.28
CA ASP A 77 15.61 -11.23 -19.63
C ASP A 77 16.65 -10.52 -20.49
N ILE A 78 17.54 -11.27 -21.15
CA ILE A 78 18.59 -10.70 -22.02
C ILE A 78 17.94 -10.01 -23.22
N ILE A 79 17.04 -10.71 -23.93
CA ILE A 79 16.39 -10.20 -25.14
C ILE A 79 15.65 -8.90 -24.86
N ILE A 80 14.79 -8.88 -23.82
CA ILE A 80 14.02 -7.69 -23.47
C ILE A 80 14.94 -6.57 -22.95
N SER A 81 16.01 -6.90 -22.22
CA SER A 81 16.95 -5.87 -21.74
C SER A 81 17.70 -5.19 -22.88
N ILE A 82 18.15 -5.95 -23.89
CA ILE A 82 18.78 -5.39 -25.09
C ILE A 82 17.79 -4.49 -25.84
N ALA A 83 16.57 -4.98 -26.08
CA ALA A 83 15.53 -4.20 -26.76
C ALA A 83 15.18 -2.92 -25.97
N ALA A 84 15.01 -3.01 -24.65
CA ALA A 84 14.71 -1.87 -23.80
C ALA A 84 15.84 -0.83 -23.81
N LEU A 85 17.11 -1.24 -23.76
CA LEU A 85 18.27 -0.33 -23.84
C LEU A 85 18.36 0.32 -25.21
N ALA A 86 18.16 -0.42 -26.31
CA ALA A 86 18.18 0.12 -27.67
C ALA A 86 17.06 1.16 -27.87
N LEU A 87 15.81 0.81 -27.51
CA LEU A 87 14.65 1.70 -27.64
C LEU A 87 14.76 2.94 -26.74
N SER A 88 15.40 2.82 -25.58
CA SER A 88 15.58 3.94 -24.63
C SER A 88 16.88 4.73 -24.83
N LEU A 89 17.70 4.39 -25.83
CA LEU A 89 19.01 5.02 -26.06
C LEU A 89 18.94 6.56 -26.16
N PRO A 90 18.00 7.17 -26.91
CA PRO A 90 17.90 8.63 -26.96
C PRO A 90 17.60 9.23 -25.58
N LEU A 91 16.72 8.59 -24.81
CA LEU A 91 16.35 9.04 -23.47
C LEU A 91 17.50 8.87 -22.47
N ILE A 92 18.30 7.81 -22.61
CA ILE A 92 19.53 7.57 -21.85
C ILE A 92 20.53 8.70 -22.10
N LEU A 93 20.78 9.06 -23.37
CA LEU A 93 21.70 10.14 -23.73
C LEU A 93 21.23 11.49 -23.18
N ILE A 94 19.93 11.81 -23.30
CA ILE A 94 19.33 13.02 -22.73
C ILE A 94 19.50 13.03 -21.20
N ALA A 95 19.24 11.91 -20.53
CA ALA A 95 19.39 11.80 -19.08
C ALA A 95 20.84 12.00 -18.65
N ILE A 96 21.81 11.41 -19.35
CA ILE A 96 23.25 11.58 -19.10
C ILE A 96 23.64 13.05 -19.19
N LEU A 97 23.28 13.72 -20.30
CA LEU A 97 23.60 15.13 -20.52
C LEU A 97 22.96 16.03 -19.46
N ALA A 98 21.68 15.80 -19.15
CA ALA A 98 20.95 16.56 -18.14
C ALA A 98 21.57 16.38 -16.74
N ILE A 99 21.87 15.15 -16.32
CA ILE A 99 22.46 14.88 -15.01
C ILE A 99 23.85 15.49 -14.91
N LYS A 100 24.69 15.33 -15.95
CA LYS A 100 26.04 15.90 -15.98
C LYS A 100 26.00 17.43 -15.87
N ARG A 101 25.13 18.10 -16.64
CA ARG A 101 24.96 19.56 -16.58
C ARG A 101 24.44 20.07 -15.23
N ILE A 102 23.53 19.33 -14.59
CA ILE A 102 22.86 19.78 -13.36
C ILE A 102 23.68 19.48 -12.11
N LYS A 103 24.32 18.30 -12.04
CA LYS A 103 24.97 17.82 -10.82
C LYS A 103 26.49 17.97 -10.84
N GLY A 104 27.13 18.05 -12.01
CA GLY A 104 28.59 18.09 -12.16
C GLY A 104 29.37 16.85 -11.68
N GLY A 105 28.72 15.93 -10.94
CA GLY A 105 29.31 14.73 -10.37
C GLY A 105 28.84 13.42 -11.03
N PRO A 106 28.85 12.29 -10.29
CA PRO A 106 28.62 10.97 -10.87
C PRO A 106 27.21 10.82 -11.45
N ILE A 107 27.14 10.41 -12.72
CA ILE A 107 25.92 10.17 -13.48
C ILE A 107 25.14 8.97 -12.91
N LEU A 108 25.86 7.93 -12.52
CA LEU A 108 25.31 6.71 -11.94
C LEU A 108 25.46 6.70 -10.42
N TYR A 109 24.43 6.20 -9.76
CA TYR A 109 24.45 5.83 -8.36
C TYR A 109 24.55 4.30 -8.26
N ARG A 110 25.51 3.82 -7.46
CA ARG A 110 25.74 2.39 -7.19
C ARG A 110 25.23 2.07 -5.80
N SER A 111 24.25 1.19 -5.71
CA SER A 111 23.64 0.82 -4.44
C SER A 111 23.96 -0.64 -4.10
N PRO A 112 24.58 -0.96 -2.95
CA PRO A 112 24.88 -2.33 -2.56
C PRO A 112 23.59 -3.12 -2.33
N ARG A 113 23.49 -4.31 -2.91
CA ARG A 113 22.31 -5.18 -2.87
C ARG A 113 22.70 -6.64 -2.78
N VAL A 114 21.74 -7.45 -2.34
CA VAL A 114 21.85 -8.90 -2.26
C VAL A 114 21.05 -9.54 -3.41
N GLY A 115 21.73 -10.43 -4.14
CA GLY A 115 21.24 -11.14 -5.31
C GLY A 115 20.90 -12.60 -5.01
N ARG A 116 20.82 -13.40 -6.08
CA ARG A 116 20.54 -14.85 -5.97
C ARG A 116 21.60 -15.53 -5.10
N LEU A 117 21.17 -16.48 -4.26
CA LEU A 117 22.04 -17.20 -3.31
C LEU A 117 22.77 -16.31 -2.30
N GLY A 118 22.31 -15.09 -2.06
CA GLY A 118 22.97 -14.17 -1.12
C GLY A 118 24.19 -13.44 -1.69
N LEU A 119 24.45 -13.54 -3.00
CA LEU A 119 25.59 -12.88 -3.63
C LEU A 119 25.43 -11.36 -3.65
N ASN A 120 26.43 -10.63 -3.18
CA ASN A 120 26.42 -9.17 -3.19
C ASN A 120 26.67 -8.62 -4.61
N PHE A 121 26.00 -7.52 -4.95
CA PHE A 121 26.22 -6.79 -6.19
C PHE A 121 25.88 -5.29 -6.03
N PHE A 122 26.27 -4.48 -7.01
CA PHE A 122 25.91 -3.05 -7.04
C PHE A 122 24.84 -2.77 -8.07
N GLN A 123 23.63 -2.44 -7.61
CA GLN A 123 22.56 -1.98 -8.48
C GLN A 123 22.88 -0.59 -9.05
N LEU A 124 22.86 -0.48 -10.38
CA LEU A 124 23.14 0.75 -11.13
C LEU A 124 21.84 1.52 -11.37
N THR A 125 21.79 2.79 -10.98
CA THR A 125 20.66 3.68 -11.30
C THR A 125 21.16 5.06 -11.71
N PHE A 126 20.38 5.83 -12.46
CA PHE A 126 20.73 7.23 -12.71
C PHE A 126 20.57 8.05 -11.44
N ASN A 127 21.52 8.95 -11.21
CA ASN A 127 21.55 9.85 -10.06
C ASN A 127 20.59 11.05 -10.24
N VAL A 128 19.28 10.76 -10.24
CA VAL A 128 18.21 11.77 -10.39
C VAL A 128 17.70 12.35 -9.07
N SER A 129 18.44 12.11 -7.97
CA SER A 129 18.10 12.64 -6.64
C SER A 129 18.21 14.16 -6.63
N GLN A 130 17.17 14.80 -6.08
CA GLN A 130 17.13 16.24 -5.85
C GLN A 130 18.12 16.62 -4.73
N PRO A 131 18.72 17.82 -4.78
CA PRO A 131 19.55 18.31 -3.69
C PRO A 131 18.71 18.44 -2.40
N LYS A 132 19.32 18.15 -1.24
CA LYS A 132 18.66 18.24 0.07
C LYS A 132 18.38 19.71 0.44
N THR A 133 19.32 20.59 0.11
CA THR A 133 19.26 22.04 0.31
C THR A 133 19.40 22.74 -1.05
N GLY A 134 18.68 23.84 -1.26
CA GLY A 134 18.73 24.62 -2.52
C GLY A 134 17.63 24.29 -3.55
N PRO A 135 17.69 24.91 -4.74
CA PRO A 135 16.61 24.86 -5.74
C PRO A 135 16.47 23.48 -6.37
N LYS A 136 15.23 22.96 -6.40
CA LYS A 136 14.91 21.66 -7.01
C LYS A 136 14.85 21.77 -8.53
N SER A 137 15.58 20.91 -9.24
CA SER A 137 15.59 20.89 -10.71
C SER A 137 14.32 20.26 -11.29
N ARG A 138 13.67 20.97 -12.23
CA ARG A 138 12.54 20.47 -13.01
C ARG A 138 12.96 19.31 -13.91
N ALA A 139 14.13 19.38 -14.53
CA ALA A 139 14.63 18.33 -15.43
C ALA A 139 14.83 17.00 -14.68
N LEU A 140 15.50 17.00 -13.52
CA LEU A 140 15.66 15.78 -12.70
C LEU A 140 14.31 15.19 -12.26
N ARG A 141 13.32 16.06 -12.00
CA ARG A 141 11.95 15.64 -11.66
C ARG A 141 11.25 14.96 -12.84
N ILE A 142 11.41 15.51 -14.05
CA ILE A 142 10.87 14.91 -15.29
C ILE A 142 11.52 13.55 -15.53
N LEU A 143 12.85 13.45 -15.45
CA LEU A 143 13.56 12.16 -15.60
C LEU A 143 13.09 11.11 -14.60
N LYS A 144 12.85 11.50 -13.34
CA LYS A 144 12.26 10.61 -12.33
C LYS A 144 10.84 10.17 -12.71
N ARG A 145 10.03 11.08 -13.26
CA ARG A 145 8.63 10.82 -13.66
C ARG A 145 8.53 9.93 -14.89
N LEU A 146 9.46 10.06 -15.84
CA LEU A 146 9.56 9.21 -17.04
C LEU A 146 10.16 7.83 -16.75
N GLY A 147 10.44 7.50 -15.48
CA GLY A 147 11.02 6.21 -15.11
C GLY A 147 12.49 6.04 -15.51
N CYS A 148 13.17 7.10 -15.98
CA CYS A 148 14.55 6.99 -16.49
C CYS A 148 15.53 6.44 -15.45
N ARG A 149 15.25 6.67 -14.16
CA ARG A 149 16.12 6.27 -13.04
C ARG A 149 16.64 4.83 -13.14
N ILE A 150 15.81 3.89 -13.59
CA ILE A 150 16.12 2.46 -13.58
C ILE A 150 16.80 1.96 -14.85
N LEU A 151 16.89 2.79 -15.90
CA LEU A 151 17.46 2.37 -17.19
C LEU A 151 18.88 1.75 -17.06
N PRO A 152 19.79 2.26 -16.22
CA PRO A 152 21.10 1.63 -16.04
C PRO A 152 21.03 0.23 -15.39
N SER A 153 19.96 -0.09 -14.65
CA SER A 153 19.80 -1.41 -14.02
C SER A 153 19.58 -2.53 -15.05
N PHE A 154 19.21 -2.22 -16.30
CA PHE A 154 19.21 -3.23 -17.37
C PHE A 154 20.61 -3.79 -17.64
N ILE A 155 21.68 -3.04 -17.34
CA ILE A 155 23.06 -3.56 -17.40
C ILE A 155 23.28 -4.63 -16.32
N ASN A 156 22.72 -4.45 -15.11
CA ASN A 156 22.77 -5.49 -14.07
C ASN A 156 22.00 -6.76 -14.51
N VAL A 157 20.92 -6.60 -15.28
CA VAL A 157 20.24 -7.73 -15.90
C VAL A 157 21.16 -8.40 -16.91
N LEU A 158 21.80 -7.68 -17.83
CA LEU A 158 22.75 -8.27 -18.79
C LEU A 158 23.94 -8.97 -18.12
N ARG A 159 24.47 -8.44 -17.01
CA ARG A 159 25.53 -9.07 -16.20
C ARG A 159 25.08 -10.31 -15.44
N GLY A 160 23.77 -10.50 -15.29
CA GLY A 160 23.22 -11.64 -14.58
C GLY A 160 23.14 -11.48 -13.08
N GLU A 161 23.31 -10.27 -12.56
CA GLU A 161 23.09 -9.93 -11.15
C GLU A 161 21.59 -9.78 -10.85
N MET A 162 20.83 -9.32 -11.85
CA MET A 162 19.39 -9.08 -11.77
C MET A 162 18.61 -9.80 -12.88
N SER A 163 17.29 -9.73 -12.76
CA SER A 163 16.26 -10.15 -13.71
C SER A 163 15.32 -8.96 -13.99
N ILE A 164 14.53 -8.97 -15.07
CA ILE A 164 13.51 -7.96 -15.30
C ILE A 164 12.41 -8.08 -14.25
N VAL A 165 11.96 -9.31 -14.00
CA VAL A 165 10.96 -9.64 -12.98
C VAL A 165 11.58 -10.57 -11.94
N GLY A 166 11.38 -10.25 -10.67
CA GLY A 166 11.98 -10.98 -9.55
C GLY A 166 11.71 -10.26 -8.23
N PRO A 167 11.96 -10.87 -7.07
CA PRO A 167 11.83 -10.21 -5.78
C PRO A 167 12.54 -8.87 -5.72
N GLU A 168 12.07 -7.94 -4.90
CA GLU A 168 12.77 -6.65 -4.74
C GLU A 168 14.22 -6.89 -4.26
N PRO A 169 15.22 -6.20 -4.83
CA PRO A 169 16.62 -6.32 -4.41
C PRO A 169 16.77 -5.89 -2.94
N ALA A 170 17.20 -6.81 -2.10
CA ALA A 170 17.35 -6.56 -0.67
C ALA A 170 18.62 -5.75 -0.37
N THR A 171 18.55 -4.93 0.66
CA THR A 171 19.72 -4.32 1.29
C THR A 171 20.46 -5.34 2.16
N ALA A 172 21.73 -5.07 2.48
CA ALA A 172 22.49 -5.91 3.41
C ALA A 172 21.85 -5.95 4.81
N GLU A 173 21.27 -4.82 5.25
CA GLU A 173 20.53 -4.74 6.51
C GLU A 173 19.28 -5.62 6.52
N GLU A 174 18.44 -5.54 5.48
CA GLU A 174 17.28 -6.44 5.34
C GLU A 174 17.73 -7.90 5.34
N PHE A 175 18.76 -8.24 4.56
CA PHE A 175 19.28 -9.60 4.45
C PHE A 175 19.78 -10.17 5.79
N SER A 176 20.41 -9.33 6.63
CA SER A 176 20.89 -9.74 7.96
C SER A 176 19.77 -10.18 8.92
N ARG A 177 18.52 -9.82 8.62
CA ARG A 177 17.34 -10.13 9.45
C ARG A 177 16.50 -11.28 8.87
N TYR A 178 16.97 -11.95 7.82
CA TYR A 178 16.19 -12.97 7.15
C TYR A 178 15.97 -14.21 8.02
N SER A 179 14.71 -14.57 8.15
CA SER A 179 14.26 -15.89 8.58
C SER A 179 14.47 -16.96 7.50
N GLU A 180 14.38 -18.24 7.88
CA GLU A 180 14.51 -19.38 6.96
C GLU A 180 13.56 -19.30 5.75
N ILE A 181 12.34 -18.79 5.98
CA ILE A 181 11.34 -18.58 4.93
C ILE A 181 11.78 -17.48 3.96
N GLU A 182 12.38 -16.41 4.46
CA GLU A 182 12.86 -15.30 3.62
C GLU A 182 14.00 -15.72 2.70
N PHE A 183 14.86 -16.65 3.11
CA PHE A 183 15.91 -17.18 2.24
C PHE A 183 15.36 -17.83 0.96
N GLN A 184 14.12 -18.34 0.96
CA GLN A 184 13.52 -18.93 -0.24
C GLN A 184 13.39 -17.93 -1.40
N ARG A 185 13.27 -16.62 -1.12
CA ARG A 185 13.21 -15.59 -2.18
C ARG A 185 14.52 -15.48 -2.97
N LEU A 186 15.65 -15.86 -2.37
CA LEU A 186 16.98 -15.78 -2.97
C LEU A 186 17.26 -16.94 -3.94
N ARG A 187 16.30 -17.85 -4.14
CA ARG A 187 16.38 -18.91 -5.17
C ARG A 187 16.31 -18.36 -6.60
N VAL A 188 15.79 -17.14 -6.77
CA VAL A 188 15.71 -16.45 -8.06
C VAL A 188 16.46 -15.12 -8.00
N LYS A 189 16.82 -14.57 -9.15
CA LYS A 189 17.46 -13.24 -9.22
C LYS A 189 16.46 -12.16 -8.82
N PRO A 190 16.90 -11.09 -8.13
CA PRO A 190 16.03 -9.96 -7.85
C PRO A 190 15.65 -9.21 -9.13
N GLY A 191 14.48 -8.58 -9.10
CA GLY A 191 13.84 -7.96 -10.26
C GLY A 191 14.00 -6.45 -10.36
N LEU A 192 13.88 -5.91 -11.58
CA LEU A 192 13.60 -4.48 -11.81
C LEU A 192 12.16 -4.12 -11.40
N THR A 193 11.23 -5.05 -11.58
CA THR A 193 9.86 -5.00 -11.06
C THR A 193 9.50 -6.33 -10.39
N CYS A 194 8.45 -6.32 -9.56
CA CYS A 194 8.02 -7.46 -8.79
C CYS A 194 6.53 -7.35 -8.43
N PHE A 195 5.94 -8.45 -7.93
CA PHE A 195 4.55 -8.40 -7.41
C PHE A 195 4.41 -7.35 -6.31
N TRP A 196 5.36 -7.26 -5.38
CA TRP A 196 5.31 -6.28 -4.30
C TRP A 196 5.29 -4.85 -4.83
N THR A 197 6.16 -4.50 -5.78
CA THR A 197 6.21 -3.16 -6.38
C THR A 197 4.91 -2.86 -7.11
N LEU A 198 4.41 -3.79 -7.92
CA LEU A 198 3.13 -3.65 -8.62
C LEU A 198 1.96 -3.41 -7.66
N ARG A 199 1.87 -4.20 -6.59
CA ARG A 199 0.78 -4.17 -5.59
C ARG A 199 0.86 -2.97 -4.65
N ARG A 200 2.06 -2.60 -4.21
CA ARG A 200 2.27 -1.35 -3.45
C ARG A 200 1.84 -0.15 -4.28
N HIS A 201 2.14 -0.17 -5.58
CA HIS A 201 1.71 0.89 -6.49
C HIS A 201 0.24 0.82 -6.85
N SER A 202 -0.44 -0.33 -6.70
CA SER A 202 -1.88 -0.43 -6.93
C SER A 202 -2.71 0.29 -5.85
N ASN A 203 -2.08 0.70 -4.74
CA ASN A 203 -2.71 1.26 -3.52
C ASN A 203 -3.79 0.33 -2.94
N ILE A 204 -3.69 -0.97 -3.22
CA ILE A 204 -4.54 -2.00 -2.63
C ILE A 204 -3.82 -2.47 -1.39
N GLY A 205 -4.57 -2.65 -0.29
CA GLY A 205 -4.03 -3.21 0.94
C GLY A 205 -3.57 -4.64 0.70
N PHE A 206 -2.33 -4.83 0.25
CA PHE A 206 -1.76 -6.14 -0.05
C PHE A 206 -0.84 -6.69 1.04
N ASP A 207 -0.74 -8.02 1.04
CA ASP A 207 0.12 -8.86 1.87
C ASP A 207 1.54 -8.30 2.04
N GLU A 208 2.19 -8.68 3.13
CA GLU A 208 3.59 -8.39 3.39
C GLU A 208 4.48 -8.72 2.19
N LYS A 209 5.56 -7.93 2.00
CA LYS A 209 6.54 -8.05 0.90
C LYS A 209 6.95 -9.51 0.64
N LEU A 210 7.19 -10.26 1.71
CA LEU A 210 7.56 -11.67 1.65
C LEU A 210 6.52 -12.55 0.92
N ALA A 211 5.24 -12.30 1.12
CA ALA A 211 4.18 -13.13 0.52
C ALA A 211 4.14 -12.94 -0.99
N CYS A 212 4.32 -11.70 -1.43
CA CYS A 212 4.45 -11.37 -2.85
C CYS A 212 5.67 -12.04 -3.48
N ASP A 213 6.80 -12.03 -2.77
CA ASP A 213 8.05 -12.62 -3.25
C ASP A 213 7.96 -14.15 -3.35
N LEU A 214 7.40 -14.83 -2.35
CA LEU A 214 7.19 -16.29 -2.38
C LEU A 214 6.15 -16.71 -3.41
N ALA A 215 5.08 -15.93 -3.57
CA ALA A 215 4.08 -16.18 -4.61
C ALA A 215 4.69 -16.09 -6.02
N TYR A 216 5.64 -15.17 -6.23
CA TYR A 216 6.40 -15.10 -7.47
C TYR A 216 7.28 -16.34 -7.67
N VAL A 217 8.06 -16.73 -6.65
CA VAL A 217 8.93 -17.92 -6.71
C VAL A 217 8.13 -19.17 -7.09
N LYS A 218 6.93 -19.36 -6.52
CA LYS A 218 6.03 -20.49 -6.84
C LYS A 218 5.48 -20.44 -8.28
N LYS A 219 5.28 -19.24 -8.84
CA LYS A 219 4.64 -19.03 -10.16
C LYS A 219 5.62 -18.66 -11.27
N LEU A 220 6.91 -18.92 -11.07
CA LEU A 220 7.95 -18.53 -12.02
C LEU A 220 7.65 -19.06 -13.43
N GLY A 221 7.54 -18.14 -14.39
CA GLY A 221 7.23 -18.46 -15.78
C GLY A 221 7.05 -17.20 -16.64
N LEU A 222 7.21 -17.35 -17.96
CA LEU A 222 7.20 -16.23 -18.92
C LEU A 222 5.87 -15.47 -18.95
N LEU A 223 4.73 -16.17 -18.87
CA LEU A 223 3.41 -15.53 -18.83
C LEU A 223 3.21 -14.72 -17.55
N THR A 224 3.71 -15.22 -16.41
CA THR A 224 3.70 -14.49 -15.14
C THR A 224 4.51 -13.20 -15.25
N ASP A 225 5.72 -13.28 -15.81
CA ASP A 225 6.61 -12.14 -16.03
C ASP A 225 5.99 -11.10 -16.95
N LEU A 226 5.51 -11.52 -18.13
CA LEU A 226 4.88 -10.63 -19.10
C LEU A 226 3.67 -9.92 -18.47
N GLY A 227 2.84 -10.65 -17.72
CA GLY A 227 1.73 -10.08 -16.99
C GLY A 227 2.17 -9.04 -15.95
N ILE A 228 3.25 -9.29 -15.20
CA ILE A 228 3.79 -8.30 -14.24
C ILE A 228 4.33 -7.06 -14.97
N ILE A 229 5.07 -7.24 -16.06
CA ILE A 229 5.62 -6.13 -16.85
C ILE A 229 4.51 -5.23 -17.39
N LEU A 230 3.52 -5.80 -18.09
CA LEU A 230 2.41 -5.04 -18.69
C LEU A 230 1.61 -4.27 -17.64
N ARG A 231 1.27 -4.90 -16.52
CA ARG A 231 0.54 -4.25 -15.41
C ARG A 231 1.39 -3.16 -14.75
N THR A 232 2.70 -3.37 -14.60
CA THR A 232 3.61 -2.35 -14.07
C THR A 232 3.60 -1.12 -14.98
N ILE A 233 3.74 -1.29 -16.29
CA ILE A 233 3.71 -0.20 -17.27
C ILE A 233 2.38 0.55 -17.19
N PHE A 234 1.26 -0.16 -17.20
CA PHE A 234 -0.08 0.44 -17.12
C PHE A 234 -0.26 1.26 -15.83
N VAL A 235 0.13 0.70 -14.68
CA VAL A 235 0.04 1.39 -13.39
C VAL A 235 0.94 2.64 -13.37
N GLN A 236 2.14 2.59 -13.95
CA GLN A 236 3.05 3.74 -14.02
C GLN A 236 2.53 4.85 -14.95
N ILE A 237 1.91 4.50 -16.09
CA ILE A 237 1.33 5.49 -17.02
C ILE A 237 0.14 6.21 -16.36
N ILE A 238 -0.74 5.45 -15.71
CA ILE A 238 -1.94 6.01 -15.09
C ILE A 238 -1.59 6.84 -13.85
N ARG A 239 -0.52 6.48 -13.12
CA ARG A 239 -0.23 7.10 -11.81
C ARG A 239 0.78 8.25 -11.84
N GLY A 240 0.44 9.30 -11.10
CA GLY A 240 1.34 10.39 -10.75
C GLY A 240 2.09 10.06 -9.46
N SER A 241 3.40 10.30 -9.45
CA SER A 241 4.38 9.84 -8.46
C SER A 241 4.31 10.50 -7.06
N LYS A 242 3.16 10.94 -6.57
CA LYS A 242 3.08 11.67 -5.30
C LYS A 242 2.25 10.92 -4.27
N GLN A 243 2.92 10.29 -3.31
CA GLN A 243 2.31 10.04 -2.00
C GLN A 243 2.14 11.41 -1.31
N SER A 244 0.95 11.66 -0.78
CA SER A 244 0.69 12.89 -0.02
C SER A 244 1.29 12.78 1.37
N LEU A 245 1.76 13.93 1.86
CA LEU A 245 2.24 14.09 3.22
C LEU A 245 1.12 14.55 4.17
N GLN A 246 -0.07 14.86 3.65
CA GLN A 246 -1.18 15.32 4.47
C GLN A 246 -1.84 14.14 5.17
N GLU A 247 -2.09 14.25 6.47
CA GLU A 247 -2.77 13.24 7.28
C GLU A 247 -4.27 13.17 7.01
N ARG A 248 -4.85 14.27 6.51
CA ARG A 248 -6.26 14.36 6.13
C ARG A 248 -6.40 14.96 4.74
N ILE A 249 -7.44 14.54 4.02
CA ILE A 249 -7.84 15.18 2.77
C ILE A 249 -9.30 15.61 2.84
N GLN A 250 -9.65 16.66 2.11
CA GLN A 250 -11.02 17.13 2.00
C GLN A 250 -11.54 16.94 0.57
N ILE A 251 -12.71 16.34 0.44
CA ILE A 251 -13.40 16.14 -0.84
C ILE A 251 -14.85 16.57 -0.65
N LEU A 252 -15.31 17.58 -1.41
CA LEU A 252 -16.66 18.13 -1.32
C LEU A 252 -17.06 18.50 0.13
N GLY A 253 -16.13 19.09 0.88
CA GLY A 253 -16.35 19.47 2.27
C GLY A 253 -16.15 18.35 3.31
N VAL A 254 -16.19 17.08 2.90
CA VAL A 254 -16.03 15.91 3.79
C VAL A 254 -14.54 15.61 4.04
N LYS A 255 -14.15 15.43 5.31
CA LYS A 255 -12.76 15.18 5.74
C LYS A 255 -12.48 13.68 5.89
N PHE A 256 -11.54 13.17 5.11
CA PHE A 256 -11.07 11.79 5.15
C PHE A 256 -9.73 11.68 5.88
N HIS A 257 -9.52 10.56 6.56
CA HIS A 257 -8.19 10.15 7.00
C HIS A 257 -7.39 9.67 5.79
N ASN A 258 -6.18 10.21 5.63
CA ASN A 258 -5.27 9.88 4.54
C ASN A 258 -4.13 9.01 5.07
N LEU A 259 -4.50 7.76 5.39
CA LEU A 259 -3.63 6.78 6.03
C LEU A 259 -3.26 5.67 5.05
N THR A 260 -2.19 4.95 5.36
CA THR A 260 -1.94 3.62 4.80
C THR A 260 -2.89 2.60 5.43
N MET A 261 -3.04 1.43 4.82
CA MET A 261 -3.91 0.39 5.36
C MET A 261 -3.46 -0.08 6.75
N PRO A 262 -2.17 -0.34 7.06
CA PRO A 262 -1.74 -0.64 8.43
C PRO A 262 -2.07 0.49 9.41
N GLU A 263 -1.73 1.74 9.06
CA GLU A 263 -2.04 2.92 9.89
C GLU A 263 -3.55 3.01 10.22
N ALA A 264 -4.42 2.70 9.26
CA ALA A 264 -5.86 2.74 9.44
C ALA A 264 -6.38 1.63 10.36
N VAL A 265 -5.83 0.41 10.26
CA VAL A 265 -6.20 -0.71 11.14
C VAL A 265 -5.69 -0.45 12.56
N ASP A 266 -4.44 0.01 12.70
CA ASP A 266 -3.85 0.41 13.97
C ASP A 266 -4.69 1.47 14.68
N LEU A 267 -5.16 2.48 13.93
CA LEU A 267 -6.01 3.55 14.46
C LEU A 267 -7.29 2.97 15.10
N VAL A 268 -7.95 2.03 14.42
CA VAL A 268 -9.16 1.38 14.94
C VAL A 268 -8.83 0.52 16.16
N THR A 269 -7.76 -0.26 16.14
CA THR A 269 -7.33 -1.09 17.26
C THR A 269 -6.99 -0.24 18.49
N ILE A 270 -6.32 0.90 18.32
CA ILE A 270 -6.03 1.85 19.40
C ILE A 270 -7.33 2.45 19.96
N ALA A 271 -8.28 2.84 19.10
CA ALA A 271 -9.58 3.35 19.54
C ALA A 271 -10.37 2.30 20.34
N CYS A 272 -10.31 1.03 19.93
CA CYS A 272 -10.91 -0.09 20.66
C CYS A 272 -10.36 -0.18 22.08
N ARG A 273 -9.02 -0.27 22.20
CA ARG A 273 -8.31 -0.39 23.48
C ARG A 273 -8.54 0.79 24.43
N ARG A 274 -8.76 1.98 23.87
CA ARG A 274 -9.08 3.20 24.63
C ARG A 274 -10.57 3.36 24.95
N ARG A 275 -11.43 2.42 24.55
CA ARG A 275 -12.89 2.50 24.73
C ARG A 275 -13.49 3.82 24.20
N SER A 276 -13.00 4.29 23.05
CA SER A 276 -13.23 5.66 22.57
C SER A 276 -14.61 5.93 21.96
N MET A 277 -15.48 4.93 21.89
CA MET A 277 -16.84 5.04 21.34
C MET A 277 -16.91 5.52 19.87
N TRP A 278 -15.94 5.16 19.05
CA TRP A 278 -15.81 5.65 17.68
C TRP A 278 -16.85 5.10 16.70
N THR A 279 -17.14 5.92 15.69
CA THR A 279 -17.87 5.60 14.47
C THR A 279 -16.95 5.70 13.25
N VAL A 280 -16.94 4.65 12.43
CA VAL A 280 -16.01 4.55 11.30
C VAL A 280 -16.74 4.17 10.02
N PHE A 281 -16.52 4.90 8.92
CA PHE A 281 -17.19 4.64 7.65
C PHE A 281 -16.22 4.57 6.47
N PHE A 282 -16.49 3.64 5.54
CA PHE A 282 -15.80 3.54 4.26
C PHE A 282 -16.60 4.27 3.18
N ILE A 283 -16.07 5.40 2.72
CA ILE A 283 -16.82 6.33 1.86
C ILE A 283 -16.27 6.27 0.44
N ASN A 284 -17.16 5.98 -0.51
CA ASN A 284 -16.89 5.93 -1.94
C ASN A 284 -17.69 7.02 -2.70
N ALA A 285 -17.50 7.10 -4.02
CA ALA A 285 -18.12 8.13 -4.87
C ALA A 285 -19.66 8.16 -4.79
N ASP A 286 -20.31 7.02 -4.58
CA ASP A 286 -21.76 6.93 -4.44
C ASP A 286 -22.24 7.54 -3.12
N CYS A 287 -21.53 7.25 -2.02
CA CYS A 287 -21.78 7.87 -0.71
C CYS A 287 -21.66 9.39 -0.81
N MET A 288 -20.63 9.89 -1.51
CA MET A 288 -20.46 11.33 -1.75
C MET A 288 -21.60 11.91 -2.58
N ASN A 289 -22.12 11.17 -3.56
CA ASN A 289 -23.25 11.63 -4.35
C ASN A 289 -24.55 11.71 -3.54
N ILE A 290 -24.76 10.79 -2.60
CA ILE A 290 -25.86 10.80 -1.64
C ILE A 290 -25.70 12.00 -0.70
N ALA A 291 -24.51 12.23 -0.15
CA ALA A 291 -24.23 13.36 0.75
C ALA A 291 -24.49 14.73 0.10
N CYS A 292 -24.31 14.86 -1.23
CA CYS A 292 -24.66 16.09 -1.95
C CYS A 292 -26.18 16.35 -2.05
N LYS A 293 -27.02 15.36 -1.78
CA LYS A 293 -28.50 15.44 -1.87
C LYS A 293 -29.18 15.31 -0.52
N ASP A 294 -28.52 14.70 0.46
CA ASP A 294 -29.05 14.40 1.78
C ASP A 294 -28.19 15.08 2.85
N GLU A 295 -28.69 16.21 3.35
CA GLU A 295 -27.98 17.01 4.35
C GLU A 295 -27.78 16.25 5.67
N LYS A 296 -28.76 15.43 6.08
CA LYS A 296 -28.64 14.60 7.29
C LYS A 296 -27.50 13.61 7.14
N TYR A 297 -27.40 12.94 5.99
CA TYR A 297 -26.28 12.04 5.70
C TYR A 297 -24.94 12.78 5.66
N TYR A 298 -24.88 13.95 5.05
CA TYR A 298 -23.66 14.78 5.06
C TYR A 298 -23.19 15.13 6.49
N ARG A 299 -24.12 15.53 7.37
CA ARG A 299 -23.80 15.83 8.79
C ARG A 299 -23.29 14.60 9.53
N ILE A 300 -23.90 13.43 9.31
CA ILE A 300 -23.43 12.16 9.89
C ILE A 300 -21.99 11.87 9.47
N LEU A 301 -21.64 12.05 8.20
CA LEU A 301 -20.27 11.84 7.74
C LEU A 301 -19.29 12.84 8.40
N GLN A 302 -19.68 14.10 8.57
CA GLN A 302 -18.84 15.12 9.20
C GLN A 302 -18.60 14.87 10.70
N GLN A 303 -19.54 14.20 11.37
CA GLN A 303 -19.46 13.86 12.79
C GLN A 303 -18.76 12.53 13.06
N ALA A 304 -18.51 11.73 12.03
CA ALA A 304 -17.84 10.44 12.18
C ALA A 304 -16.39 10.61 12.65
N ASP A 305 -15.96 9.74 13.57
CA ASP A 305 -14.62 9.78 14.14
C ASP A 305 -13.55 9.44 13.10
N ALA A 306 -13.85 8.50 12.19
CA ALA A 306 -12.98 8.19 11.06
C ALA A 306 -13.72 7.87 9.76
N LEU A 307 -13.38 8.63 8.71
CA LEU A 307 -13.76 8.32 7.33
C LEU A 307 -12.56 7.80 6.55
N PHE A 308 -12.73 6.62 5.96
CA PHE A 308 -11.72 5.97 5.12
C PHE A 308 -12.11 6.03 3.64
N PRO A 309 -11.18 6.40 2.75
CA PRO A 309 -11.43 6.41 1.31
C PRO A 309 -11.63 4.99 0.79
N ASP A 310 -12.71 4.81 0.02
CA ASP A 310 -13.03 3.54 -0.64
C ASP A 310 -13.20 3.71 -2.16
N GLY A 311 -12.36 3.00 -2.91
CA GLY A 311 -12.51 2.80 -4.34
C GLY A 311 -11.88 3.88 -5.23
N ILE A 312 -11.92 3.62 -6.55
CA ILE A 312 -11.22 4.41 -7.57
C ILE A 312 -11.74 5.84 -7.70
N GLY A 313 -13.04 6.07 -7.46
CA GLY A 313 -13.65 7.39 -7.59
C GLY A 313 -13.02 8.41 -6.64
N ILE A 314 -12.89 8.06 -5.35
CA ILE A 314 -12.26 8.92 -4.34
C ILE A 314 -10.78 9.15 -4.65
N HIS A 315 -10.09 8.12 -5.14
CA HIS A 315 -8.70 8.25 -5.60
C HIS A 315 -8.56 9.27 -6.74
N LEU A 316 -9.41 9.20 -7.76
CA LEU A 316 -9.42 10.15 -8.87
C LEU A 316 -9.75 11.57 -8.39
N ALA A 317 -10.77 11.73 -7.53
CA ALA A 317 -11.12 13.01 -6.93
C ALA A 317 -9.94 13.64 -6.17
N SER A 318 -9.22 12.86 -5.35
CA SER A 318 -8.04 13.36 -4.62
C SER A 318 -6.95 13.91 -5.56
N ARG A 319 -6.82 13.35 -6.76
CA ARG A 319 -5.87 13.82 -7.78
C ARG A 319 -6.36 15.09 -8.47
N LEU A 320 -7.65 15.18 -8.77
CA LEU A 320 -8.27 16.39 -9.30
C LEU A 320 -8.11 17.56 -8.31
N LEU A 321 -8.06 17.30 -7.01
CA LEU A 321 -7.83 18.29 -5.95
C LEU A 321 -6.35 18.48 -5.56
N THR A 322 -5.41 17.80 -6.23
CA THR A 322 -3.96 17.86 -5.99
C THR A 322 -3.46 17.35 -4.62
N THR A 323 -4.32 16.67 -3.86
CA THR A 323 -4.05 16.24 -2.47
C THR A 323 -3.63 14.77 -2.33
N SER A 324 -3.66 13.98 -3.41
CA SER A 324 -3.29 12.56 -3.58
C SER A 324 -3.42 11.61 -2.36
N LEU A 325 -4.20 10.54 -2.47
CA LEU A 325 -4.27 9.54 -1.40
C LEU A 325 -2.96 8.78 -1.13
N LYS A 326 -2.64 8.50 0.15
CA LYS A 326 -1.60 7.55 0.56
C LYS A 326 -1.94 6.15 0.05
N GLU A 327 -3.12 5.65 0.38
CA GLU A 327 -3.60 4.31 0.01
C GLU A 327 -5.14 4.28 -0.15
N ASN A 328 -5.68 3.27 -0.83
CA ASN A 328 -7.12 2.99 -0.83
C ASN A 328 -7.43 2.01 0.32
N THR A 329 -7.87 2.55 1.45
CA THR A 329 -8.20 1.81 2.66
C THR A 329 -9.60 1.21 2.58
N ASN A 330 -9.91 0.50 1.50
CA ASN A 330 -11.23 -0.07 1.26
C ASN A 330 -11.60 -1.10 2.33
N GLY A 331 -12.89 -1.20 2.66
CA GLY A 331 -13.37 -2.07 3.74
C GLY A 331 -13.08 -3.56 3.51
N THR A 332 -13.04 -3.99 2.24
CA THR A 332 -12.78 -5.38 1.91
C THR A 332 -11.35 -5.82 2.22
N ASP A 333 -10.34 -5.01 1.96
CA ASP A 333 -8.95 -5.33 2.31
C ASP A 333 -8.64 -5.02 3.78
N PHE A 334 -9.43 -4.14 4.40
CA PHE A 334 -9.33 -3.78 5.82
C PHE A 334 -9.72 -4.94 6.73
N PHE A 335 -10.83 -5.64 6.44
CA PHE A 335 -11.43 -6.59 7.36
C PHE A 335 -10.51 -7.76 7.80
N PRO A 336 -9.79 -8.46 6.90
CA PRO A 336 -8.89 -9.53 7.34
C PRO A 336 -7.74 -9.05 8.21
N ARG A 337 -7.26 -7.81 7.98
CA ARG A 337 -6.21 -7.21 8.81
C ARG A 337 -6.72 -6.84 10.18
N LEU A 338 -7.96 -6.31 10.23
CA LEU A 338 -8.65 -6.08 11.49
C LEU A 338 -8.84 -7.40 12.26
N CYS A 339 -9.26 -8.47 11.60
CA CYS A 339 -9.38 -9.78 12.25
C CYS A 339 -8.05 -10.27 12.81
N ARG A 340 -6.95 -10.16 12.04
CA ARG A 340 -5.62 -10.52 12.53
C ARG A 340 -5.24 -9.72 13.78
N GLN A 341 -5.36 -8.39 13.73
CA GLN A 341 -5.04 -7.55 14.89
C GLN A 341 -5.97 -7.80 16.07
N ALA A 342 -7.25 -8.07 15.82
CA ALA A 342 -8.21 -8.41 16.86
C ALA A 342 -7.81 -9.72 17.55
N THR A 343 -7.40 -10.73 16.79
CA THR A 343 -6.85 -11.97 17.35
C THR A 343 -5.60 -11.71 18.21
N GLU A 344 -4.64 -10.94 17.71
CA GLU A 344 -3.39 -10.62 18.41
C GLU A 344 -3.61 -9.80 19.69
N ASN A 345 -4.63 -8.94 19.71
CA ASN A 345 -4.96 -8.07 20.85
C ASN A 345 -6.12 -8.62 21.72
N GLY A 346 -6.64 -9.81 21.40
CA GLY A 346 -7.74 -10.44 22.12
C GLY A 346 -9.10 -9.71 22.02
N LEU A 347 -9.28 -8.85 21.02
CA LEU A 347 -10.50 -8.08 20.77
C LEU A 347 -11.61 -8.95 20.15
N SER A 348 -12.85 -8.60 20.48
CA SER A 348 -14.07 -9.30 20.06
C SER A 348 -14.87 -8.53 19.02
N LEU A 349 -15.48 -9.26 18.08
CA LEU A 349 -16.26 -8.70 16.97
C LEU A 349 -17.71 -9.19 17.01
N PHE A 350 -18.65 -8.31 16.65
CA PHE A 350 -20.03 -8.64 16.32
C PHE A 350 -20.34 -8.27 14.87
N LEU A 351 -21.00 -9.17 14.13
CA LEU A 351 -21.35 -8.95 12.72
C LEU A 351 -22.86 -8.73 12.55
N LEU A 352 -23.28 -7.49 12.27
CA LEU A 352 -24.66 -7.11 12.00
C LEU A 352 -24.86 -6.78 10.52
N GLY A 353 -25.78 -7.42 9.82
CA GLY A 353 -26.16 -7.02 8.46
C GLY A 353 -26.27 -8.17 7.47
N ALA A 354 -26.37 -7.82 6.19
CA ALA A 354 -26.61 -8.73 5.07
C ALA A 354 -27.89 -9.58 5.21
N ALA A 355 -28.10 -10.49 4.26
CA ALA A 355 -29.23 -11.43 4.28
C ALA A 355 -29.04 -12.50 5.36
N PRO A 356 -30.12 -13.15 5.84
CA PRO A 356 -30.03 -14.26 6.78
C PRO A 356 -29.00 -15.32 6.33
N GLY A 357 -28.13 -15.75 7.26
CA GLY A 357 -27.08 -16.74 7.01
C GLY A 357 -25.75 -16.16 6.48
N ILE A 358 -25.73 -14.92 5.98
CA ILE A 358 -24.52 -14.33 5.37
C ILE A 358 -23.52 -13.87 6.42
N ALA A 359 -23.98 -13.26 7.51
CA ALA A 359 -23.09 -12.85 8.60
C ALA A 359 -22.50 -14.07 9.32
N GLU A 360 -23.31 -15.11 9.53
CA GLU A 360 -22.93 -16.39 10.12
C GLU A 360 -21.86 -17.10 9.27
N ALA A 361 -22.07 -17.19 7.96
CA ALA A 361 -21.12 -17.78 7.04
C ALA A 361 -19.81 -16.99 6.98
N ALA A 362 -19.88 -15.66 6.98
CA ALA A 362 -18.69 -14.81 7.05
C ALA A 362 -17.93 -15.03 8.36
N ALA A 363 -18.61 -15.11 9.50
CA ALA A 363 -17.99 -15.41 10.78
C ALA A 363 -17.26 -16.75 10.75
N LYS A 364 -17.95 -17.82 10.31
CA LYS A 364 -17.38 -19.17 10.20
C LYS A 364 -16.11 -19.19 9.35
N ASN A 365 -16.14 -18.55 8.18
CA ASN A 365 -14.99 -18.50 7.28
C ASN A 365 -13.81 -17.73 7.89
N MET A 366 -14.08 -16.63 8.60
CA MET A 366 -13.02 -15.83 9.22
C MET A 366 -12.41 -16.53 10.44
N THR A 367 -13.20 -17.21 11.27
CA THR A 367 -12.68 -18.01 12.39
C THR A 367 -11.88 -19.22 11.88
N ALA A 368 -12.23 -19.81 10.74
CA ALA A 368 -11.41 -20.85 10.12
C ALA A 368 -10.04 -20.32 9.64
N LEU A 369 -9.99 -19.06 9.18
CA LEU A 369 -8.74 -18.41 8.76
C LEU A 369 -7.90 -17.90 9.96
N PHE A 370 -8.55 -17.52 11.05
CA PHE A 370 -7.94 -17.00 12.27
C PHE A 370 -8.50 -17.76 13.48
N PRO A 371 -7.93 -18.93 13.85
CA PRO A 371 -8.52 -19.82 14.87
C PRO A 371 -8.81 -19.18 16.23
N ASN A 372 -8.03 -18.17 16.62
CA ASN A 372 -8.17 -17.46 17.89
C ASN A 372 -9.01 -16.17 17.77
N LEU A 373 -9.67 -15.93 16.64
CA LEU A 373 -10.55 -14.78 16.43
C LEU A 373 -11.85 -14.93 17.22
N LYS A 374 -12.18 -13.94 18.04
CA LYS A 374 -13.42 -13.91 18.83
C LYS A 374 -14.52 -13.18 18.06
N ILE A 375 -15.35 -13.93 17.34
CA ILE A 375 -16.63 -13.40 16.83
C ILE A 375 -17.71 -13.83 17.82
N VAL A 376 -18.19 -12.87 18.62
CA VAL A 376 -19.07 -13.12 19.78
C VAL A 376 -20.55 -13.02 19.46
N GLY A 377 -20.90 -12.71 18.21
CA GLY A 377 -22.27 -12.79 17.74
C GLY A 377 -22.44 -12.36 16.28
N THR A 378 -23.56 -12.79 15.70
CA THR A 378 -23.98 -12.42 14.35
C THR A 378 -25.48 -12.13 14.33
N GLN A 379 -25.91 -11.24 13.44
CA GLN A 379 -27.33 -10.91 13.24
C GLN A 379 -27.54 -10.41 11.80
N HIS A 380 -28.60 -10.85 11.12
CA HIS A 380 -28.94 -10.34 9.78
C HIS A 380 -29.43 -8.90 9.82
N GLY A 381 -29.33 -8.18 8.69
CA GLY A 381 -29.71 -6.77 8.58
C GLY A 381 -31.19 -6.49 8.29
N TYR A 382 -32.00 -7.53 8.11
CA TYR A 382 -33.43 -7.43 7.79
C TYR A 382 -34.29 -7.60 9.04
N PHE A 383 -34.28 -6.59 9.92
CA PHE A 383 -35.12 -6.54 11.11
C PHE A 383 -36.04 -5.30 11.07
N THR A 384 -37.20 -5.39 11.73
CA THR A 384 -38.17 -4.29 11.82
C THR A 384 -37.76 -3.28 12.89
N ARG A 385 -38.48 -2.14 13.00
CA ARG A 385 -38.18 -1.15 14.05
C ARG A 385 -38.47 -1.67 15.45
N GLU A 386 -39.44 -2.56 15.57
CA GLU A 386 -39.86 -3.18 16.83
C GLU A 386 -38.77 -4.14 17.33
N GLU A 387 -38.13 -4.86 16.41
CA GLU A 387 -37.03 -5.80 16.71
C GLU A 387 -35.70 -5.08 17.02
N GLU A 388 -35.55 -3.80 16.63
CA GLU A 388 -34.29 -3.03 16.76
C GLU A 388 -33.76 -3.00 18.19
N THR A 389 -34.63 -2.80 19.18
CA THR A 389 -34.23 -2.77 20.59
C THR A 389 -33.67 -4.12 21.04
N GLY A 390 -34.27 -5.23 20.61
CA GLY A 390 -33.76 -6.57 20.91
C GLY A 390 -32.43 -6.86 20.21
N VAL A 391 -32.24 -6.37 18.98
CA VAL A 391 -30.95 -6.45 18.27
C VAL A 391 -29.85 -5.71 19.03
N ILE A 392 -30.12 -4.49 19.50
CA ILE A 392 -29.15 -3.72 20.29
C ILE A 392 -28.86 -4.41 21.63
N GLY A 393 -29.87 -4.99 22.28
CA GLY A 393 -29.69 -5.81 23.49
C GLY A 393 -28.69 -6.93 23.27
N ARG A 394 -28.88 -7.76 22.23
CA ARG A 394 -27.95 -8.85 21.88
C ARG A 394 -26.54 -8.37 21.58
N ILE A 395 -26.39 -7.23 20.89
CA ILE A 395 -25.08 -6.62 20.62
C ILE A 395 -24.39 -6.28 21.95
N ASN A 396 -25.09 -5.60 22.86
CA ASN A 396 -24.51 -5.15 24.12
C ASN A 396 -24.19 -6.33 25.06
N GLU A 397 -25.09 -7.31 25.15
CA GLU A 397 -24.92 -8.54 25.94
C GLU A 397 -23.74 -9.38 25.46
N SER A 398 -23.44 -9.36 24.17
CA SER A 398 -22.27 -10.09 23.62
C SER A 398 -20.92 -9.57 24.11
N GLY A 399 -20.88 -8.34 24.65
CA GLY A 399 -19.64 -7.69 25.09
C GLY A 399 -18.68 -7.33 23.96
N ALA A 400 -19.15 -7.26 22.71
CA ALA A 400 -18.31 -7.02 21.54
C ALA A 400 -17.57 -5.67 21.60
N ASP A 401 -16.25 -5.70 21.42
CA ASP A 401 -15.42 -4.50 21.32
C ASP A 401 -15.69 -3.74 20.01
N ILE A 402 -15.91 -4.49 18.92
CA ILE A 402 -16.10 -3.96 17.56
C ILE A 402 -17.42 -4.47 16.99
N LEU A 403 -18.29 -3.55 16.58
CA LEU A 403 -19.50 -3.85 15.82
C LEU A 403 -19.30 -3.51 14.33
N LEU A 404 -19.44 -4.50 13.45
CA LEU A 404 -19.44 -4.29 12.00
C LEU A 404 -20.88 -4.31 11.46
N VAL A 405 -21.28 -3.24 10.76
CA VAL A 405 -22.65 -3.05 10.25
C VAL A 405 -22.68 -3.06 8.72
N ALA A 406 -23.28 -4.09 8.14
CA ALA A 406 -23.36 -4.39 6.71
C ALA A 406 -24.79 -4.22 6.16
N MET A 407 -25.39 -3.04 6.31
CA MET A 407 -26.77 -2.76 5.85
C MET A 407 -26.84 -1.91 4.58
N GLY A 408 -25.69 -1.47 4.06
CA GLY A 408 -25.59 -0.62 2.88
C GLY A 408 -25.77 0.86 3.20
N ALA A 409 -25.07 1.71 2.43
CA ALA A 409 -25.22 3.16 2.53
C ALA A 409 -26.51 3.63 1.82
N PRO A 410 -27.23 4.62 2.38
CA PRO A 410 -26.94 5.38 3.60
C PRO A 410 -27.58 4.79 4.87
N ARG A 411 -28.24 3.63 4.77
CA ARG A 411 -29.03 3.04 5.87
C ARG A 411 -28.15 2.71 7.07
N GLN A 412 -26.96 2.14 6.85
CA GLN A 412 -26.04 1.76 7.92
C GLN A 412 -25.54 2.97 8.71
N GLU A 413 -25.12 4.06 8.05
CA GLU A 413 -24.60 5.24 8.75
C GLU A 413 -25.73 5.94 9.53
N LYS A 414 -26.93 6.03 8.95
CA LYS A 414 -28.10 6.59 9.64
C LYS A 414 -28.51 5.78 10.85
N TRP A 415 -28.50 4.45 10.76
CA TRP A 415 -28.80 3.57 11.87
C TRP A 415 -27.76 3.69 12.99
N ILE A 416 -26.48 3.68 12.63
CA ILE A 416 -25.37 3.86 13.59
C ILE A 416 -25.52 5.21 14.29
N ALA A 417 -25.70 6.30 13.55
CA ALA A 417 -25.83 7.64 14.14
C ALA A 417 -27.04 7.75 15.09
N SER A 418 -28.15 7.09 14.75
CA SER A 418 -29.38 7.15 15.57
C SER A 418 -29.31 6.28 16.83
N ASN A 419 -28.48 5.23 16.82
CA ASN A 419 -28.38 4.27 17.90
C ASN A 419 -27.03 4.27 18.63
N ARG A 420 -26.11 5.17 18.27
CA ARG A 420 -24.74 5.17 18.80
C ARG A 420 -24.69 5.23 20.33
N SER A 421 -25.55 6.03 20.95
CA SER A 421 -25.63 6.18 22.40
C SER A 421 -26.16 4.92 23.12
N ARG A 422 -26.83 4.01 22.41
CA ARG A 422 -27.40 2.77 22.94
C ARG A 422 -26.49 1.56 22.76
N ILE A 423 -25.41 1.68 21.98
CA ILE A 423 -24.49 0.58 21.64
C ILE A 423 -23.24 0.69 22.50
N THR A 424 -22.89 -0.37 23.24
CA THR A 424 -21.75 -0.39 24.17
C THR A 424 -20.41 -0.69 23.50
N SER A 425 -20.41 -1.22 22.27
CA SER A 425 -19.18 -1.49 21.53
C SER A 425 -18.32 -0.25 21.39
N SER A 426 -17.02 -0.41 21.63
CA SER A 426 -16.04 0.68 21.58
C SER A 426 -15.92 1.28 20.18
N VAL A 427 -16.00 0.46 19.13
CA VAL A 427 -15.97 0.93 17.75
C VAL A 427 -17.13 0.35 16.96
N VAL A 428 -17.84 1.19 16.22
CA VAL A 428 -18.92 0.79 15.31
C VAL A 428 -18.56 1.19 13.88
N MET A 429 -18.53 0.22 12.97
CA MET A 429 -18.06 0.43 11.60
C MET A 429 -19.14 0.11 10.56
N GLY A 430 -19.44 1.05 9.67
CA GLY A 430 -20.29 0.81 8.50
C GLY A 430 -19.48 0.18 7.37
N VAL A 431 -19.74 -1.09 7.02
CA VAL A 431 -18.90 -1.88 6.10
C VAL A 431 -19.56 -2.24 4.76
N GLY A 432 -20.82 -1.85 4.54
CA GLY A 432 -21.51 -2.10 3.27
C GLY A 432 -21.67 -3.60 2.96
N GLY A 433 -21.44 -4.01 1.72
CA GLY A 433 -21.60 -5.40 1.26
C GLY A 433 -20.43 -6.33 1.62
N LEU A 434 -19.69 -6.05 2.69
CA LEU A 434 -18.48 -6.79 3.08
C LEU A 434 -18.74 -8.29 3.28
N PHE A 435 -19.82 -8.63 3.99
CA PHE A 435 -20.10 -10.03 4.35
C PHE A 435 -20.48 -10.90 3.14
N ASP A 436 -21.05 -10.34 2.07
CA ASP A 436 -21.32 -11.11 0.85
C ASP A 436 -20.02 -11.62 0.19
N PHE A 437 -18.90 -10.89 0.35
CA PHE A 437 -17.61 -11.41 -0.05
C PHE A 437 -17.19 -12.52 0.91
N TYR A 438 -17.01 -12.25 2.20
CA TYR A 438 -16.39 -13.20 3.14
C TYR A 438 -17.25 -14.43 3.49
N SER A 439 -18.54 -14.42 3.19
CA SER A 439 -19.42 -15.60 3.26
C SER A 439 -19.21 -16.60 2.12
N GLY A 440 -18.57 -16.21 1.01
CA GLY A 440 -18.47 -17.05 -0.19
C GLY A 440 -19.57 -16.91 -1.21
N LYS A 441 -20.58 -16.07 -0.93
CA LYS A 441 -21.69 -15.83 -1.85
C LYS A 441 -21.25 -15.13 -3.13
N ILE A 442 -20.41 -14.09 -3.02
CA ILE A 442 -19.93 -13.34 -4.19
C ILE A 442 -18.41 -13.49 -4.32
N PRO A 443 -17.89 -14.00 -5.46
CA PRO A 443 -16.46 -14.08 -5.66
C PRO A 443 -15.84 -12.68 -5.78
N ARG A 444 -14.64 -12.52 -5.23
CA ARG A 444 -13.79 -11.33 -5.43
C ARG A 444 -13.28 -11.28 -6.87
N ALA A 445 -12.99 -10.07 -7.35
CA ALA A 445 -12.31 -9.90 -8.63
C ALA A 445 -10.95 -10.61 -8.62
N PRO A 446 -10.53 -11.25 -9.74
CA PRO A 446 -9.19 -11.80 -9.87
C PRO A 446 -8.11 -10.78 -9.50
N ILE A 447 -7.01 -11.25 -8.91
CA ILE A 447 -5.93 -10.39 -8.39
C ILE A 447 -5.42 -9.43 -9.47
N TRP A 448 -5.28 -9.88 -10.72
CA TRP A 448 -4.80 -9.03 -11.80
C TRP A 448 -5.74 -7.85 -12.09
N MET A 449 -7.06 -8.03 -11.98
CA MET A 449 -8.03 -6.95 -12.14
C MET A 449 -7.96 -5.99 -10.96
N ARG A 450 -7.85 -6.54 -9.74
CA ARG A 450 -7.67 -5.75 -8.53
C ARG A 450 -6.44 -4.87 -8.67
N GLU A 451 -5.28 -5.43 -9.00
CA GLU A 451 -4.00 -4.73 -9.22
C GLU A 451 -4.10 -3.58 -10.23
N LEU A 452 -4.97 -3.70 -11.24
CA LEU A 452 -5.26 -2.67 -12.22
C LEU A 452 -6.30 -1.63 -11.78
N GLY A 453 -6.93 -1.80 -10.61
CA GLY A 453 -8.03 -0.98 -10.12
C GLY A 453 -9.37 -1.24 -10.81
N LEU A 454 -9.53 -2.40 -11.46
CA LEU A 454 -10.69 -2.78 -12.28
C LEU A 454 -11.73 -3.63 -11.52
N GLU A 455 -11.65 -3.70 -10.19
CA GLU A 455 -12.61 -4.47 -9.39
C GLU A 455 -14.06 -3.98 -9.57
N TRP A 456 -14.26 -2.68 -9.80
CA TRP A 456 -15.57 -2.11 -10.09
C TRP A 456 -16.16 -2.62 -11.41
N VAL A 457 -15.32 -2.92 -12.42
CA VAL A 457 -15.75 -3.51 -13.71
C VAL A 457 -16.23 -4.93 -13.48
N TYR A 458 -15.46 -5.72 -12.74
CA TYR A 458 -15.84 -7.09 -12.39
C TYR A 458 -17.18 -7.12 -11.64
N ARG A 459 -17.36 -6.20 -10.69
CA ARG A 459 -18.63 -6.03 -9.95
C ARG A 459 -19.78 -5.61 -10.88
N LEU A 460 -19.56 -4.69 -11.81
CA LEU A 460 -20.57 -4.27 -12.77
C LEU A 460 -21.04 -5.45 -13.65
N ILE A 461 -20.12 -6.33 -14.05
CA ILE A 461 -20.46 -7.54 -14.83
C ILE A 461 -21.33 -8.50 -14.01
N GLN A 462 -21.06 -8.64 -12.71
CA GLN A 462 -21.84 -9.51 -11.83
C GLN A 462 -23.24 -8.96 -11.54
N GLU A 463 -23.39 -7.63 -11.37
CA GLU A 463 -24.64 -7.00 -10.94
C GLU A 463 -24.98 -5.76 -11.80
N PRO A 464 -25.17 -5.92 -13.13
CA PRO A 464 -25.23 -4.80 -14.08
C PRO A 464 -26.40 -3.86 -13.79
N LYS A 465 -27.60 -4.40 -13.56
CA LYS A 465 -28.80 -3.60 -13.28
C LYS A 465 -28.63 -2.71 -12.04
N ARG A 466 -28.02 -3.26 -10.98
CA ARG A 466 -27.84 -2.56 -9.70
C ARG A 466 -26.71 -1.53 -9.75
N LEU A 467 -25.59 -1.88 -10.40
CA LEU A 467 -24.37 -1.08 -10.35
C LEU A 467 -24.18 -0.11 -11.52
N TRP A 468 -24.98 -0.23 -12.59
CA TRP A 468 -24.93 0.67 -13.74
C TRP A 468 -25.10 2.14 -13.34
N LYS A 469 -26.20 2.45 -12.62
CA LYS A 469 -26.47 3.81 -12.15
C LYS A 469 -25.35 4.33 -11.25
N ARG A 470 -24.78 3.46 -10.41
CA ARG A 470 -23.72 3.82 -9.47
C ARG A 470 -22.40 4.14 -10.17
N TYR A 471 -21.96 3.31 -11.11
CA TYR A 471 -20.64 3.45 -11.71
C TYR A 471 -20.61 4.22 -13.02
N VAL A 472 -21.55 3.96 -13.94
CA VAL A 472 -21.55 4.57 -15.27
C VAL A 472 -22.07 6.00 -15.22
N VAL A 473 -23.09 6.27 -14.39
CA VAL A 473 -23.67 7.62 -14.23
C VAL A 473 -23.11 8.31 -12.98
N GLY A 474 -23.07 7.60 -11.85
CA GLY A 474 -22.66 8.16 -10.57
C GLY A 474 -21.20 8.61 -10.50
N ASN A 475 -20.24 7.84 -11.03
CA ASN A 475 -18.83 8.23 -10.97
C ASN A 475 -18.53 9.50 -11.80
N PRO A 476 -18.98 9.64 -13.06
CA PRO A 476 -18.82 10.89 -13.80
C PRO A 476 -19.48 12.09 -13.12
N LEU A 477 -20.70 11.92 -12.60
CA LEU A 477 -21.40 12.98 -11.85
C LEU A 477 -20.60 13.41 -10.61
N PHE A 478 -20.04 12.46 -9.87
CA PHE A 478 -19.21 12.74 -8.71
C PHE A 478 -17.94 13.52 -9.10
N LEU A 479 -17.22 13.09 -10.15
CA LEU A 479 -16.03 13.79 -10.62
C LEU A 479 -16.35 15.20 -11.13
N TYR A 480 -17.48 15.38 -11.82
CA TYR A 480 -17.99 16.69 -12.22
C TYR A 480 -18.23 17.60 -11.01
N ARG A 481 -18.89 17.09 -9.95
CA ARG A 481 -19.11 17.83 -8.70
C ARG A 481 -17.79 18.24 -8.05
N VAL A 482 -16.78 17.36 -8.05
CA VAL A 482 -15.44 17.67 -7.55
C VAL A 482 -14.76 18.78 -8.36
N LEU A 483 -14.87 18.74 -9.69
CA LEU A 483 -14.34 19.79 -10.56
C LEU A 483 -15.03 21.13 -10.29
N ARG A 484 -16.36 21.15 -10.20
CA ARG A 484 -17.13 22.36 -9.87
C ARG A 484 -16.76 22.91 -8.49
N TRP A 485 -16.63 22.03 -7.49
CA TRP A 485 -16.22 22.44 -6.14
C TRP A 485 -14.82 23.06 -6.14
N ARG A 486 -13.87 22.47 -6.89
CA ARG A 486 -12.53 23.02 -7.07
C ARG A 486 -12.54 24.43 -7.69
N SER A 487 -13.41 24.68 -8.66
CA SER A 487 -13.53 26.01 -9.28
C SER A 487 -14.07 27.05 -8.29
N ASN A 488 -15.01 26.66 -7.42
CA ASN A 488 -15.64 27.55 -6.43
C ASN A 488 -14.82 27.69 -5.13
N HIS A 489 -13.93 26.73 -4.86
CA HIS A 489 -12.99 26.74 -3.75
C HIS A 489 -11.59 26.56 -4.33
N PRO A 490 -11.04 27.57 -5.03
CA PRO A 490 -9.67 27.51 -5.51
C PRO A 490 -8.78 27.39 -4.28
N ALA A 491 -8.46 26.15 -3.92
CA ALA A 491 -7.69 25.80 -2.74
C ALA A 491 -6.46 26.68 -2.72
N LYS A 492 -6.34 27.60 -1.73
CA LYS A 492 -5.20 28.50 -1.46
C LYS A 492 -4.02 28.25 -2.41
N LEU A 493 -4.18 28.64 -3.67
CA LEU A 493 -3.18 28.42 -4.72
C LEU A 493 -2.14 29.52 -4.65
N ASP A 494 -2.40 30.54 -3.83
CA ASP A 494 -1.51 31.64 -3.52
C ASP A 494 -0.33 31.23 -2.65
N SER A 495 -0.39 30.16 -1.83
CA SER A 495 0.83 29.80 -1.06
C SER A 495 1.93 29.22 -1.95
N ILE A 496 1.56 28.58 -3.08
CA ILE A 496 2.53 28.10 -4.07
C ILE A 496 2.85 29.22 -5.07
N ARG A 497 1.85 29.95 -5.60
CA ARG A 497 2.12 31.07 -6.52
C ARG A 497 2.87 32.24 -5.86
N GLN A 498 2.56 32.65 -4.63
CA GLN A 498 3.33 33.68 -3.91
C GLN A 498 4.74 33.19 -3.58
N HIS A 499 4.95 31.93 -3.20
CA HIS A 499 6.31 31.44 -2.94
C HIS A 499 7.20 31.40 -4.19
N TYR A 500 6.62 31.25 -5.39
CA TYR A 500 7.35 31.37 -6.66
C TYR A 500 7.43 32.81 -7.20
N MET A 501 6.40 33.66 -6.99
CA MET A 501 6.39 35.05 -7.44
C MET A 501 7.25 35.98 -6.56
N VAL A 502 7.30 35.75 -5.24
CA VAL A 502 8.14 36.53 -4.31
C VAL A 502 9.65 36.30 -4.58
N ASN A 503 10.02 35.13 -5.11
CA ASN A 503 11.41 34.82 -5.47
C ASN A 503 11.80 35.27 -6.89
N LEU A 504 10.84 35.62 -7.76
CA LEU A 504 11.11 36.10 -9.12
C LEU A 504 11.32 37.62 -9.19
N TYR A 505 10.92 38.38 -8.15
CA TYR A 505 11.05 39.85 -8.11
C TYR A 505 12.11 40.39 -7.14
N ARG A 506 12.82 39.54 -6.37
CA ARG A 506 14.04 39.97 -5.64
C ARG A 506 15.26 39.91 -6.57
N ARG A 507 15.31 40.79 -7.57
CA ARG A 507 16.60 41.27 -8.10
C ARG A 507 17.12 42.34 -7.14
N PRO A 508 18.34 42.27 -6.62
CA PRO A 508 18.90 43.37 -5.87
C PRO A 508 19.19 44.51 -6.84
N VAL A 509 18.40 45.59 -6.74
CA VAL A 509 18.81 46.89 -7.30
C VAL A 509 20.00 47.33 -6.45
N ARG A 510 21.21 47.22 -7.02
CA ARG A 510 22.41 47.88 -6.48
C ARG A 510 22.14 49.38 -6.48
N ARG A 511 21.85 49.96 -5.30
CA ARG A 511 22.10 51.39 -5.05
C ARG A 511 23.53 51.49 -4.52
N LEU A 512 24.43 51.96 -5.38
CA LEU A 512 25.69 52.56 -4.96
C LEU A 512 25.34 53.89 -4.28
N ASN A 513 25.45 53.95 -2.96
CA ASN A 513 25.49 55.22 -2.24
C ASN A 513 26.96 55.52 -1.93
N VAL A 514 27.45 56.55 -2.60
CA VAL A 514 28.67 57.28 -2.29
C VAL A 514 28.47 58.01 -0.96
N GLY A 515 29.28 57.69 0.05
CA GLY A 515 29.31 58.40 1.32
C GLY A 515 30.64 59.11 1.50
N ARG A 516 30.62 60.44 1.40
CA ARG A 516 31.67 61.36 1.88
C ARG A 516 31.63 61.44 3.41
N ASN A 517 32.83 61.41 4.00
CA ASN A 517 33.35 62.04 5.22
C ASN A 517 32.43 62.29 6.43
N SER A 518 32.85 61.80 7.61
CA SER A 518 33.50 62.62 8.66
C SER A 518 33.63 61.86 10.00
N LEU A 519 34.86 61.53 10.39
CA LEU A 519 35.53 61.82 11.68
C LEU A 519 36.78 60.94 11.83
#